data_AF-A0A131YUE0-F1
#
_entry.id   AF-A0A131YUE0-F1
#
_cell.length_a   1.000
_cell.length_b   1.000
_cell.length_c   1.000
_cell.angle_alpha   90.00
_cell.angle_beta   90.00
_cell.angle_gamma   90.00
#
_symmetry.space_group_name_H-M   'P 1'
#
loop_
_entity.id
_entity.type
_entity.pdbx_description
1 polymer ?
#
loop_
_entity_poly.entity_id
_entity_poly.type
_entity_poly.pdbx_seq_one_letter_code
_entity_poly.pdbx_strand_id
1 'polypeptide(L)'
;MSIFHYIFAVSIILSGSTTAAPSHKSPSCDVILQPNYPRTGCYYKCYSPKRGWIKGTHNDGTSCQHTKFPRSPGQCMRGVCIANEVEIPKVNATTIGKLCDGKYRGVWDEYGERVINVGICLQGSCTPYYKLESMHRNIKQKVFAKKYHRCPQENHYGRHALGDCHYYCQQENEWFYGFYESNYNSACKTFGSKRTSGYCCEGRCISKAYCGQEIDDASSRSVSTAEVSSIL
;
A
#
# COMPACT_ATOMS: atom_id res chain seq x y z
N MET A 1 8.95 29.28 79.47
CA MET A 1 10.33 29.23 78.93
C MET A 1 10.46 27.95 78.10
N SER A 2 10.08 27.81 76.82
CA SER A 2 10.07 28.65 75.61
C SER A 2 11.42 28.92 74.92
N ILE A 3 12.34 27.95 74.90
CA ILE A 3 13.57 28.03 74.07
C ILE A 3 13.93 26.71 73.34
N PHE A 4 13.37 25.55 73.71
CA PHE A 4 13.82 24.25 73.16
C PHE A 4 13.13 23.77 71.87
N HIS A 5 12.27 24.56 71.22
CA HIS A 5 11.58 24.14 69.98
C HIS A 5 12.13 24.79 68.70
N TYR A 6 13.14 25.65 68.80
CA TYR A 6 13.68 26.38 67.65
C TYR A 6 14.97 25.79 67.04
N ILE A 7 15.48 24.67 67.55
CA ILE A 7 16.71 24.05 67.02
C ILE A 7 16.41 22.94 66.01
N PHE A 8 15.22 22.34 66.01
CA PHE A 8 14.87 21.28 65.05
C PHE A 8 14.31 21.78 63.71
N ALA A 9 14.12 23.09 63.53
CA ALA A 9 13.59 23.68 62.30
C ALA A 9 14.67 24.23 61.34
N VAL A 10 15.97 24.07 61.65
CA VAL A 10 17.08 24.60 60.82
C VAL A 10 18.09 23.50 60.47
N SER A 11 17.60 22.33 60.05
CA SER A 11 18.47 21.29 59.46
C SER A 11 17.83 20.56 58.26
N ILE A 12 16.70 21.07 57.75
CA ILE A 12 16.06 20.55 56.51
C ILE A 12 16.31 21.56 55.37
N ILE A 13 17.57 21.95 55.17
CA ILE A 13 18.00 22.70 54.00
C ILE A 13 19.36 22.09 53.61
N LEU A 14 19.46 21.51 52.40
CA LEU A 14 20.69 21.06 51.71
C LEU A 14 21.06 19.57 51.71
N SER A 15 20.11 18.65 51.75
CA SER A 15 20.27 17.35 51.05
C SER A 15 19.54 17.37 49.72
N GLY A 16 19.82 18.43 48.94
CA GLY A 16 19.55 18.46 47.51
C GLY A 16 20.37 17.36 46.86
N SER A 17 19.78 16.17 46.79
CA SER A 17 20.32 15.04 46.04
C SER A 17 20.46 15.50 44.61
N THR A 18 21.68 15.93 44.25
CA THR A 18 22.05 16.16 42.86
C THR A 18 22.03 14.77 42.22
N THR A 19 20.84 14.32 41.83
CA THR A 19 20.69 13.28 40.83
C THR A 19 21.26 13.88 39.55
N ALA A 20 22.58 13.83 39.42
CA ALA A 20 23.25 14.07 38.16
C ALA A 20 22.58 13.10 37.19
N ALA A 21 21.73 13.65 36.31
CA ALA A 21 21.06 12.88 35.29
C ALA A 21 22.16 12.06 34.62
N PRO A 22 22.02 10.72 34.56
CA PRO A 22 23.07 9.86 34.04
C PRO A 22 23.46 10.43 32.68
N SER A 23 24.70 10.93 32.60
CA SER A 23 25.24 11.45 31.36
C SER A 23 25.11 10.32 30.37
N HIS A 24 24.17 10.43 29.43
CA HIS A 24 23.96 9.43 28.40
C HIS A 24 25.25 9.40 27.58
N LYS A 25 26.18 8.53 27.99
CA LYS A 25 27.44 8.31 27.31
C LYS A 25 27.07 7.95 25.89
N SER A 26 27.39 8.87 24.99
CA SER A 26 27.06 8.65 23.59
C SER A 26 27.89 7.49 23.09
N PRO A 27 27.28 6.57 22.32
CA PRO A 27 27.94 5.33 21.95
C PRO A 27 29.19 5.59 21.10
N SER A 28 30.24 4.80 21.36
CA SER A 28 31.48 4.82 20.57
C SER A 28 31.18 4.43 19.12
N CYS A 29 31.92 5.00 18.17
CA CYS A 29 31.85 4.59 16.77
C CYS A 29 32.16 3.10 16.59
N ASP A 30 33.01 2.52 17.44
CA ASP A 30 33.35 1.09 17.42
C ASP A 30 32.16 0.18 17.75
N VAL A 31 31.10 0.72 18.36
CA VAL A 31 29.87 -0.01 18.71
C VAL A 31 28.81 0.20 17.63
N ILE A 32 28.53 1.45 17.23
CA ILE A 32 27.44 1.75 16.27
C ILE A 32 27.73 1.16 14.87
N LEU A 33 29.00 1.13 14.48
CA LEU A 33 29.40 0.65 13.16
C LEU A 33 29.48 -0.88 13.08
N GLN A 34 29.29 -1.62 14.17
CA GLN A 34 29.28 -3.09 14.14
C GLN A 34 28.04 -3.62 13.41
N PRO A 35 28.17 -4.62 12.51
CA PRO A 35 27.05 -5.14 11.71
C PRO A 35 25.81 -5.49 12.54
N ASN A 36 25.99 -6.06 13.73
CA ASN A 36 24.92 -6.58 14.59
C ASN A 36 24.34 -5.57 15.59
N TYR A 37 24.75 -4.30 15.52
CA TYR A 37 24.20 -3.27 16.40
C TYR A 37 22.71 -3.02 16.08
N PRO A 38 21.81 -3.05 17.08
CA PRO A 38 20.38 -2.78 16.85
C PRO A 38 20.19 -1.28 16.56
N ARG A 39 19.89 -0.96 15.29
CA ARG A 39 19.76 0.41 14.81
C ARG A 39 18.29 0.81 14.70
N THR A 40 17.91 1.96 15.25
CA THR A 40 16.57 2.55 15.07
C THR A 40 16.47 3.45 13.83
N GLY A 41 17.53 3.51 13.00
CA GLY A 41 17.58 4.31 11.79
C GLY A 41 18.88 4.11 11.00
N CYS A 42 18.98 4.78 9.86
CA CYS A 42 20.12 4.67 8.94
C CYS A 42 21.10 5.83 9.03
N TYR A 43 20.83 6.80 9.91
CA TYR A 43 21.71 7.88 10.26
C TYR A 43 22.34 7.59 11.63
N TYR A 44 23.64 7.83 11.76
CA TYR A 44 24.35 7.66 13.02
C TYR A 44 25.09 8.92 13.44
N LYS A 45 25.26 9.05 14.76
CA LYS A 45 26.15 10.02 15.41
C LYS A 45 26.91 9.29 16.51
N CYS A 46 28.23 9.28 16.43
CA CYS A 46 29.10 8.54 17.35
C CYS A 46 30.34 9.35 17.71
N TYR A 47 31.01 8.97 18.80
CA TYR A 47 32.26 9.58 19.23
C TYR A 47 33.45 8.67 18.92
N SER A 48 34.52 9.24 18.37
CA SER A 48 35.81 8.59 18.13
C SER A 48 36.91 9.36 18.87
N PRO A 49 37.77 8.72 19.68
CA PRO A 49 38.84 9.41 20.40
C PRO A 49 39.79 10.21 19.51
N LYS A 50 39.99 9.77 18.26
CA LYS A 50 40.91 10.40 17.30
C LYS A 50 40.29 11.56 16.51
N ARG A 51 38.97 11.52 16.28
CA ARG A 51 38.26 12.43 15.36
C ARG A 51 37.14 13.24 16.02
N GLY A 52 36.88 13.02 17.31
CA GLY A 52 35.76 13.60 18.02
C GLY A 52 34.43 13.04 17.50
N TRP A 53 33.45 13.93 17.34
CA TRP A 53 32.11 13.56 16.89
C TRP A 53 32.06 13.30 15.38
N ILE A 54 31.60 12.12 15.02
CA ILE A 54 31.38 11.72 13.63
C ILE A 54 29.89 11.53 13.41
N LYS A 55 29.41 11.98 12.25
CA LYS A 55 28.05 11.74 11.75
C LYS A 55 28.13 11.13 10.36
N GLY A 56 27.15 10.29 10.03
CA GLY A 56 27.10 9.67 8.71
C GLY A 56 25.84 8.83 8.49
N THR A 57 25.79 8.16 7.35
CA THR A 57 24.75 7.21 6.99
C THR A 57 25.32 5.81 6.88
N HIS A 58 24.56 4.81 7.32
CA HIS A 58 24.90 3.43 7.08
C HIS A 58 24.79 3.09 5.59
N ASN A 59 25.60 2.12 5.15
CA ASN A 59 25.58 1.62 3.78
C ASN A 59 24.23 0.99 3.45
N ASP A 60 23.87 1.01 2.16
CA ASP A 60 22.68 0.34 1.67
C ASP A 60 22.73 -1.17 1.99
N GLY A 61 21.59 -1.73 2.39
CA GLY A 61 21.45 -3.11 2.88
C GLY A 61 21.73 -3.32 4.37
N THR A 62 22.23 -2.30 5.10
CA THR A 62 22.44 -2.41 6.55
C THR A 62 21.12 -2.64 7.29
N SER A 63 21.05 -3.62 8.19
CA SER A 63 19.84 -3.91 8.97
C SER A 63 19.46 -2.77 9.91
N CYS A 64 18.17 -2.42 9.94
CA CYS A 64 17.61 -1.36 10.77
C CYS A 64 16.22 -1.75 11.32
N GLN A 65 15.75 -1.03 12.34
CA GLN A 65 14.40 -1.12 12.91
C GLN A 65 13.68 0.19 12.72
N HIS A 66 12.42 0.10 12.28
CA HIS A 66 11.60 1.28 12.05
C HIS A 66 11.06 1.82 13.39
N THR A 67 11.19 3.13 13.65
CA THR A 67 10.73 3.75 14.91
C THR A 67 9.22 3.57 15.14
N LYS A 68 8.42 3.66 14.07
CA LYS A 68 6.97 3.41 14.13
C LYS A 68 6.59 1.93 14.28
N PHE A 69 7.47 1.00 13.89
CA PHE A 69 7.20 -0.44 13.85
C PHE A 69 8.41 -1.22 14.36
N PRO A 70 8.69 -1.21 15.68
CA PRO A 70 9.92 -1.76 16.26
C PRO A 70 10.09 -3.28 16.06
N ARG A 71 9.01 -3.98 15.70
CA ARG A 71 9.02 -5.42 15.40
C ARG A 71 9.34 -5.77 13.94
N SER A 72 9.36 -4.78 13.05
CA SER A 72 9.55 -5.02 11.62
C SER A 72 11.01 -4.75 11.25
N PRO A 73 11.80 -5.79 10.89
CA PRO A 73 13.16 -5.58 10.41
C PRO A 73 13.14 -4.83 9.07
N GLY A 74 14.14 -4.01 8.86
CA GLY A 74 14.33 -3.23 7.63
C GLY A 74 15.77 -3.21 7.17
N GLN A 75 15.97 -2.59 6.01
CA GLN A 75 17.26 -2.32 5.41
C GLN A 75 17.40 -0.84 5.09
N CYS A 76 18.60 -0.33 5.28
CA CYS A 76 18.95 1.01 4.86
C CYS A 76 18.98 1.10 3.34
N MET A 77 18.31 2.10 2.79
CA MET A 77 18.44 2.53 1.40
C MET A 77 18.51 4.04 1.35
N ARG A 78 19.63 4.58 0.86
CA ARG A 78 19.89 6.02 0.72
C ARG A 78 19.64 6.80 2.01
N GLY A 79 20.06 6.24 3.15
CA GLY A 79 19.91 6.86 4.47
C GLY A 79 18.52 6.76 5.09
N VAL A 80 17.59 6.01 4.50
CA VAL A 80 16.24 5.76 5.04
C VAL A 80 16.10 4.28 5.39
N CYS A 81 15.51 3.97 6.56
CA CYS A 81 15.19 2.60 6.94
C CYS A 81 13.92 2.15 6.23
N ILE A 82 14.06 1.30 5.23
CA ILE A 82 12.94 0.70 4.49
C ILE A 82 12.65 -0.63 5.16
N ALA A 83 11.43 -0.80 5.68
CA ALA A 83 11.02 -2.11 6.19
C ALA A 83 11.27 -3.14 5.09
N ASN A 84 11.91 -4.26 5.44
CA ASN A 84 11.95 -5.41 4.54
C ASN A 84 10.49 -5.69 4.32
N GLU A 85 10.03 -5.59 3.08
CA GLU A 85 8.68 -6.06 2.76
C GLU A 85 8.67 -7.48 3.30
N VAL A 86 7.94 -7.69 4.41
CA VAL A 86 7.75 -9.02 4.98
C VAL A 86 7.40 -9.85 3.78
N GLU A 87 8.22 -10.87 3.51
CA GLU A 87 7.96 -11.86 2.48
C GLU A 87 6.46 -12.04 2.51
N ILE A 88 5.83 -11.60 1.41
CA ILE A 88 4.38 -11.62 1.26
C ILE A 88 3.96 -12.95 1.84
N PRO A 89 3.03 -13.01 2.82
CA PRO A 89 2.57 -14.31 3.29
C PRO A 89 2.26 -15.08 2.02
N LYS A 90 3.03 -16.14 1.78
CA LYS A 90 2.87 -16.97 0.59
C LYS A 90 1.38 -17.18 0.51
N VAL A 91 0.79 -16.94 -0.67
CA VAL A 91 -0.62 -17.19 -0.93
C VAL A 91 -0.78 -18.70 -0.84
N ASN A 92 -0.66 -19.24 0.36
CA ASN A 92 -0.91 -20.61 0.69
C ASN A 92 -2.42 -20.66 0.68
N ALA A 93 -2.92 -21.37 -0.32
CA ALA A 93 -4.27 -21.86 -0.37
C ALA A 93 -4.76 -22.17 1.04
N THR A 94 -5.88 -21.54 1.36
CA THR A 94 -6.66 -21.60 2.58
C THR A 94 -6.64 -22.98 3.23
N THR A 95 -6.13 -23.08 4.47
CA THR A 95 -6.60 -24.09 5.42
C THR A 95 -7.92 -23.63 6.02
N ILE A 96 -8.98 -24.35 5.60
CA ILE A 96 -10.31 -24.62 6.18
C ILE A 96 -10.77 -23.72 7.34
N GLY A 97 -11.84 -22.94 7.08
CA GLY A 97 -12.65 -22.28 8.11
C GLY A 97 -13.81 -21.44 7.56
N LYS A 98 -13.61 -20.80 6.40
CA LYS A 98 -14.68 -20.27 5.54
C LYS A 98 -14.29 -20.58 4.09
N LEU A 99 -15.00 -21.52 3.46
CA LEU A 99 -14.80 -21.80 2.04
C LEU A 99 -15.09 -20.51 1.26
N CYS A 100 -14.11 -20.02 0.53
CA CYS A 100 -14.40 -19.31 -0.71
C CYS A 100 -15.10 -20.34 -1.59
N ASP A 101 -16.42 -20.28 -1.73
CA ASP A 101 -17.25 -21.22 -2.51
C ASP A 101 -17.02 -21.11 -4.02
N GLY A 102 -15.85 -20.59 -4.44
CA GLY A 102 -15.52 -20.37 -5.83
C GLY A 102 -16.47 -19.40 -6.53
N LYS A 103 -17.28 -18.62 -5.80
CA LYS A 103 -18.27 -17.70 -6.38
C LYS A 103 -18.09 -16.31 -5.76
N TYR A 104 -17.58 -15.34 -6.53
CA TYR A 104 -17.58 -13.94 -6.09
C TYR A 104 -19.01 -13.40 -6.10
N ARG A 105 -19.76 -13.74 -5.07
CA ARG A 105 -21.02 -13.08 -4.73
C ARG A 105 -20.58 -11.81 -4.03
N GLY A 106 -20.57 -10.68 -4.74
CA GLY A 106 -20.10 -9.39 -4.24
C GLY A 106 -20.28 -9.29 -2.73
N VAL A 107 -19.15 -9.29 -2.01
CA VAL A 107 -19.17 -9.44 -0.56
C VAL A 107 -19.91 -8.23 0.00
N TRP A 108 -20.86 -8.44 0.89
CA TRP A 108 -21.41 -7.32 1.65
C TRP A 108 -20.45 -7.08 2.81
N ASP A 109 -20.02 -5.83 3.02
CA ASP A 109 -19.21 -5.53 4.18
C ASP A 109 -20.03 -5.60 5.48
N GLU A 110 -19.38 -5.34 6.62
CA GLU A 110 -20.02 -5.35 7.94
C GLU A 110 -21.15 -4.31 8.09
N TYR A 111 -21.25 -3.36 7.14
CA TYR A 111 -22.28 -2.32 7.07
C TYR A 111 -23.38 -2.64 6.06
N GLY A 112 -23.32 -3.80 5.41
CA GLY A 112 -24.29 -4.16 4.37
C GLY A 112 -24.11 -3.39 3.07
N GLU A 113 -22.92 -2.82 2.82
CA GLU A 113 -22.59 -2.21 1.54
C GLU A 113 -21.96 -3.24 0.59
N ARG A 114 -22.30 -3.12 -0.70
CA ARG A 114 -21.76 -4.02 -1.73
C ARG A 114 -20.29 -3.70 -1.94
N VAL A 115 -19.41 -4.62 -1.56
CA VAL A 115 -17.97 -4.51 -1.83
C VAL A 115 -17.74 -4.70 -3.32
N ILE A 116 -17.34 -3.61 -3.97
CA ILE A 116 -17.12 -3.53 -5.40
C ILE A 116 -15.81 -4.23 -5.80
N ASN A 117 -14.81 -4.28 -4.91
CA ASN A 117 -13.46 -4.75 -5.22
C ASN A 117 -13.15 -6.10 -4.56
N VAL A 118 -12.65 -7.05 -5.34
CA VAL A 118 -12.31 -8.40 -4.85
C VAL A 118 -11.18 -8.33 -3.85
N GLY A 119 -11.29 -9.15 -2.79
CA GLY A 119 -10.27 -9.25 -1.76
C GLY A 119 -9.18 -10.25 -2.07
N ILE A 120 -8.07 -10.18 -1.32
CA ILE A 120 -7.08 -11.27 -1.27
C ILE A 120 -7.29 -12.03 0.04
N CYS A 121 -7.20 -13.36 -0.03
CA CYS A 121 -7.08 -14.20 1.15
C CYS A 121 -5.64 -14.25 1.63
N LEU A 122 -5.38 -13.64 2.78
CA LEU A 122 -4.09 -13.64 3.46
C LEU A 122 -4.23 -14.49 4.72
N GLN A 123 -3.42 -15.55 4.84
CA GLN A 123 -3.43 -16.42 6.03
C GLN A 123 -4.81 -17.01 6.36
N GLY A 124 -5.58 -17.39 5.34
CA GLY A 124 -6.93 -17.91 5.51
C GLY A 124 -8.02 -16.87 5.77
N SER A 125 -7.67 -15.58 5.82
CA SER A 125 -8.62 -14.47 5.97
C SER A 125 -8.72 -13.64 4.69
N CYS A 126 -9.90 -13.62 4.08
CA CYS A 126 -10.16 -12.85 2.86
C CYS A 126 -10.48 -11.40 3.19
N THR A 127 -9.58 -10.51 2.79
CA THR A 127 -9.66 -9.08 3.06
C THR A 127 -9.94 -8.33 1.76
N PRO A 128 -11.01 -7.53 1.67
CA PRO A 128 -11.35 -6.81 0.46
C PRO A 128 -10.28 -5.78 0.08
N TYR A 129 -10.09 -5.54 -1.23
CA TYR A 129 -8.99 -4.70 -1.72
C TYR A 129 -8.92 -3.32 -1.08
N TYR A 130 -10.06 -2.65 -0.86
CA TYR A 130 -10.07 -1.31 -0.25
C TYR A 130 -9.51 -1.28 1.18
N LYS A 131 -9.71 -2.36 1.96
CA LYS A 131 -9.09 -2.51 3.29
C LYS A 131 -7.59 -2.78 3.16
N LEU A 132 -7.16 -3.50 2.13
CA LEU A 132 -5.74 -3.75 1.90
C LEU A 132 -4.99 -2.51 1.41
N GLU A 133 -5.62 -1.68 0.58
CA GLU A 133 -5.02 -0.46 0.01
C GLU A 133 -4.67 0.55 1.09
N SER A 134 -5.50 0.66 2.14
CA SER A 134 -5.21 1.52 3.30
C SER A 134 -4.07 1.00 4.19
N MET A 135 -3.87 -0.32 4.24
CA MET A 135 -2.83 -0.96 5.07
C MET A 135 -1.49 -1.12 4.35
N HIS A 136 -1.49 -1.22 3.02
CA HIS A 136 -0.33 -1.64 2.25
C HIS A 136 -0.16 -0.81 0.97
N ARG A 137 0.84 0.08 0.98
CA ARG A 137 1.12 1.04 -0.11
C ARG A 137 1.33 0.38 -1.49
N ASN A 138 1.82 -0.85 -1.54
CA ASN A 138 2.15 -1.57 -2.78
C ASN A 138 1.22 -2.76 -3.06
N ILE A 139 0.08 -2.88 -2.37
CA ILE A 139 -0.78 -4.06 -2.53
C ILE A 139 -1.33 -4.20 -3.95
N LYS A 140 -1.61 -3.09 -4.64
CA LYS A 140 -2.12 -3.10 -6.02
C LYS A 140 -1.25 -3.92 -6.96
N GLN A 141 0.08 -3.79 -6.85
CA GLN A 141 1.04 -4.54 -7.68
C GLN A 141 1.01 -6.05 -7.38
N LYS A 142 0.62 -6.42 -6.16
CA LYS A 142 0.55 -7.81 -5.70
C LYS A 142 -0.77 -8.46 -6.10
N VAL A 143 -1.89 -7.74 -5.96
CA VAL A 143 -3.24 -8.18 -6.36
C VAL A 143 -3.30 -8.33 -7.88
N PHE A 144 -2.88 -7.30 -8.60
CA PHE A 144 -2.92 -7.24 -10.05
C PHE A 144 -1.55 -7.58 -10.65
N ALA A 145 -0.94 -8.66 -10.15
CA ALA A 145 0.31 -9.16 -10.70
C ALA A 145 0.05 -9.86 -12.05
N LYS A 146 0.90 -9.63 -13.05
CA LYS A 146 0.74 -10.12 -14.44
C LYS A 146 0.43 -11.62 -14.54
N LYS A 147 0.98 -12.45 -13.65
CA LYS A 147 0.73 -13.91 -13.62
C LYS A 147 -0.74 -14.30 -13.38
N TYR A 148 -1.52 -13.39 -12.79
CA TYR A 148 -2.95 -13.56 -12.52
C TYR A 148 -3.84 -12.85 -13.57
N HIS A 149 -3.25 -12.16 -14.55
CA HIS A 149 -3.97 -11.56 -15.67
C HIS A 149 -4.24 -12.61 -16.75
N ARG A 150 -5.33 -13.37 -16.58
CA ARG A 150 -5.71 -14.44 -17.53
C ARG A 150 -7.11 -14.30 -18.09
N CYS A 151 -7.94 -13.43 -17.52
CA CYS A 151 -9.25 -13.17 -18.10
C CYS A 151 -9.08 -12.37 -19.41
N PRO A 152 -9.90 -12.63 -20.44
CA PRO A 152 -9.89 -11.84 -21.67
C PRO A 152 -10.25 -10.36 -21.38
N GLN A 153 -10.38 -9.51 -22.39
CA GLN A 153 -11.07 -8.24 -22.19
C GLN A 153 -12.58 -8.45 -22.26
N GLU A 154 -13.34 -7.68 -21.48
CA GLU A 154 -14.80 -7.78 -21.46
C GLU A 154 -15.46 -6.40 -21.49
N ASN A 155 -16.63 -6.33 -22.11
CA ASN A 155 -17.49 -5.17 -22.11
C ASN A 155 -18.27 -5.04 -20.79
N HIS A 156 -18.40 -3.83 -20.27
CA HIS A 156 -19.33 -3.59 -19.17
C HIS A 156 -20.67 -3.08 -19.69
N TYR A 157 -21.72 -3.90 -19.59
CA TYR A 157 -23.08 -3.52 -20.02
C TYR A 157 -23.95 -2.98 -18.88
N GLY A 158 -23.37 -2.75 -17.70
CA GLY A 158 -24.11 -2.24 -16.54
C GLY A 158 -24.52 -0.77 -16.70
N ARG A 159 -25.72 -0.41 -16.23
CA ARG A 159 -26.20 0.99 -16.22
C ARG A 159 -25.38 1.91 -15.32
N HIS A 160 -24.61 1.36 -14.38
CA HIS A 160 -23.83 2.12 -13.41
C HIS A 160 -22.36 2.13 -13.79
N ALA A 161 -21.74 3.30 -13.64
CA ALA A 161 -20.30 3.45 -13.79
C ALA A 161 -19.56 2.61 -12.74
N LEU A 162 -18.50 1.97 -13.19
CA LEU A 162 -17.62 1.11 -12.41
C LEU A 162 -16.83 1.90 -11.36
N GLY A 163 -16.65 1.29 -10.18
CA GLY A 163 -15.69 1.80 -9.19
C GLY A 163 -14.25 1.36 -9.48
N ASP A 164 -14.08 0.25 -10.17
CA ASP A 164 -12.78 -0.32 -10.53
C ASP A 164 -12.85 -0.91 -11.94
N CYS A 165 -11.74 -0.80 -12.67
CA CYS A 165 -11.66 -1.20 -14.07
C CYS A 165 -11.14 -2.63 -14.29
N HIS A 166 -11.01 -3.39 -13.21
CA HIS A 166 -10.73 -4.82 -13.27
C HIS A 166 -12.05 -5.58 -13.15
N TYR A 167 -12.08 -6.73 -13.81
CA TYR A 167 -13.11 -7.73 -13.59
C TYR A 167 -12.45 -9.07 -13.30
N TYR A 168 -13.23 -10.04 -12.86
CA TYR A 168 -12.71 -11.30 -12.38
C TYR A 168 -13.46 -12.45 -13.02
N CYS A 169 -12.70 -13.46 -13.43
CA CYS A 169 -13.22 -14.67 -14.03
C CYS A 169 -12.61 -15.88 -13.33
N GLN A 170 -13.33 -17.00 -13.39
CA GLN A 170 -12.86 -18.27 -12.86
C GLN A 170 -12.41 -19.15 -14.04
N GLN A 171 -11.20 -19.68 -13.98
CA GLN A 171 -10.67 -20.64 -14.95
C GLN A 171 -10.07 -21.82 -14.17
N GLU A 172 -10.43 -23.06 -14.51
CA GLU A 172 -9.88 -24.27 -13.87
C GLU A 172 -9.99 -24.27 -12.33
N ASN A 173 -11.09 -23.74 -11.78
CA ASN A 173 -11.33 -23.51 -10.34
C ASN A 173 -10.43 -22.46 -9.67
N GLU A 174 -9.57 -21.78 -10.41
CA GLU A 174 -8.76 -20.65 -9.92
C GLU A 174 -9.36 -19.31 -10.35
N TRP A 175 -9.10 -18.26 -9.56
CA TRP A 175 -9.56 -16.90 -9.85
C TRP A 175 -8.46 -16.08 -10.52
N PHE A 176 -8.85 -15.41 -11.60
CA PHE A 176 -8.00 -14.50 -12.35
C PHE A 176 -8.68 -13.15 -12.47
N TYR A 177 -7.90 -12.14 -12.87
CA TYR A 177 -8.44 -10.84 -13.22
C TYR A 177 -8.23 -10.54 -14.71
N GLY A 178 -9.05 -9.63 -15.21
CA GLY A 178 -8.96 -9.01 -16.53
C GLY A 178 -9.26 -7.53 -16.43
N PHE A 179 -9.28 -6.88 -17.59
CA PHE A 179 -9.65 -5.47 -17.69
C PHE A 179 -10.94 -5.32 -18.49
N TYR A 180 -11.78 -4.39 -18.09
CA TYR A 180 -12.86 -3.94 -18.95
C TYR A 180 -12.29 -3.22 -20.18
N GLU A 181 -12.93 -3.42 -21.33
CA GLU A 181 -12.58 -2.75 -22.58
C GLU A 181 -12.65 -1.23 -22.46
N SER A 182 -11.81 -0.53 -23.22
CA SER A 182 -11.86 0.92 -23.27
C SER A 182 -12.84 1.42 -24.32
N ASN A 183 -14.12 1.39 -24.03
CA ASN A 183 -15.15 1.93 -24.91
C ASN A 183 -16.20 2.70 -24.12
N TYR A 184 -17.24 3.21 -24.79
CA TYR A 184 -18.28 4.01 -24.16
C TYR A 184 -19.16 3.27 -23.15
N ASN A 185 -19.17 1.93 -23.18
CA ASN A 185 -19.96 1.12 -22.25
C ASN A 185 -19.24 0.92 -20.91
N SER A 186 -17.91 0.90 -20.93
CA SER A 186 -17.06 0.72 -19.74
C SER A 186 -16.80 2.02 -18.99
N ALA A 187 -17.87 2.74 -18.64
CA ALA A 187 -17.78 3.95 -17.83
C ALA A 187 -17.31 3.63 -16.40
N CYS A 188 -16.45 4.48 -15.84
CA CYS A 188 -15.91 4.35 -14.49
C CYS A 188 -15.91 5.69 -13.74
N LYS A 189 -15.71 5.65 -12.42
CA LYS A 189 -15.59 6.82 -11.56
C LYS A 189 -14.20 6.88 -10.94
N THR A 190 -13.51 8.01 -11.07
CA THR A 190 -12.29 8.27 -10.31
C THR A 190 -12.65 8.70 -8.89
N PHE A 191 -12.14 7.99 -7.89
CA PHE A 191 -12.25 8.40 -6.50
C PHE A 191 -11.25 9.54 -6.22
N GLY A 192 -11.77 10.76 -6.06
CA GLY A 192 -11.01 11.98 -5.78
C GLY A 192 -11.92 13.12 -5.32
N SER A 193 -11.37 14.29 -5.02
CA SER A 193 -12.14 15.46 -4.55
C SER A 193 -13.17 15.97 -5.58
N LYS A 194 -12.91 15.72 -6.87
CA LYS A 194 -13.87 15.90 -7.96
C LYS A 194 -14.30 14.54 -8.46
N ARG A 195 -15.59 14.21 -8.30
CA ARG A 195 -16.19 13.01 -8.89
C ARG A 195 -16.28 13.20 -10.40
N THR A 196 -15.22 12.83 -11.11
CA THR A 196 -15.22 12.80 -12.58
C THR A 196 -15.54 11.39 -13.07
N SER A 197 -16.42 11.31 -14.07
CA SER A 197 -16.65 10.09 -14.83
C SER A 197 -15.55 9.93 -15.88
N GLY A 198 -15.21 8.69 -16.18
CA GLY A 198 -14.22 8.32 -17.19
C GLY A 198 -14.56 6.98 -17.83
N TYR A 199 -13.57 6.40 -18.49
CA TYR A 199 -13.65 5.12 -19.16
C TYR A 199 -12.48 4.24 -18.73
N CYS A 200 -12.72 2.94 -18.66
CA CYS A 200 -11.69 1.99 -18.29
C CYS A 200 -10.62 1.87 -19.37
N CYS A 201 -9.35 1.75 -18.98
CA CYS A 201 -8.23 1.47 -19.86
C CYS A 201 -7.16 0.75 -19.04
N GLU A 202 -6.92 -0.54 -19.35
CA GLU A 202 -5.91 -1.37 -18.66
C GLU A 202 -5.97 -1.29 -17.12
N GLY A 203 -7.17 -1.37 -16.56
CA GLY A 203 -7.38 -1.32 -15.11
C GLY A 203 -7.29 0.08 -14.50
N ARG A 204 -7.22 1.14 -15.32
CA ARG A 204 -7.27 2.54 -14.89
C ARG A 204 -8.52 3.23 -15.39
N CYS A 205 -9.03 4.19 -14.62
CA CYS A 205 -10.10 5.07 -15.05
C CYS A 205 -9.52 6.35 -15.63
N ILE A 206 -9.74 6.62 -16.92
CA ILE A 206 -9.20 7.77 -17.65
C ILE A 206 -10.32 8.61 -18.26
N SER A 207 -10.07 9.85 -18.66
CA SER A 207 -11.12 10.76 -19.15
C SER A 207 -11.60 10.49 -20.58
N LYS A 208 -10.81 9.77 -21.39
CA LYS A 208 -11.12 9.47 -22.80
C LYS A 208 -11.42 7.98 -22.98
N ALA A 209 -12.40 7.65 -23.83
CA ALA A 209 -12.63 6.28 -24.27
C ALA A 209 -11.50 5.79 -25.19
N TYR A 210 -11.48 4.50 -25.53
CA TYR A 210 -10.52 3.88 -26.45
C TYR A 210 -9.06 4.13 -26.08
N CYS A 211 -8.77 4.19 -24.77
CA CYS A 211 -7.45 4.49 -24.24
C CYS A 211 -6.86 5.80 -24.79
N GLY A 212 -7.72 6.75 -25.21
CA GLY A 212 -7.31 8.01 -25.81
C GLY A 212 -6.93 7.94 -27.28
N GLN A 213 -7.13 6.80 -27.95
CA GLN A 213 -7.02 6.69 -29.40
C GLN A 213 -8.11 7.53 -30.07
N GLU A 214 -7.72 8.30 -31.07
CA GLU A 214 -8.68 8.99 -31.93
C GLU A 214 -9.35 7.91 -32.78
N ILE A 215 -10.66 7.73 -32.60
CA ILE A 215 -11.42 6.92 -33.55
C ILE A 215 -11.58 7.81 -34.77
N ASP A 216 -10.88 7.46 -35.84
CA ASP A 216 -11.16 8.05 -37.14
C ASP A 216 -12.62 7.72 -37.49
N ASP A 217 -13.51 8.71 -37.38
CA ASP A 217 -14.95 8.64 -37.71
C ASP A 217 -15.22 8.30 -39.20
N ALA A 218 -14.18 7.93 -39.95
CA ALA A 218 -14.20 7.60 -41.37
C ALA A 218 -15.09 6.40 -41.73
N SER A 219 -15.51 5.57 -40.77
CA SER A 219 -16.47 4.48 -41.03
C SER A 219 -17.95 4.94 -41.07
N SER A 220 -18.24 6.23 -40.86
CA SER A 220 -19.61 6.77 -40.93
C SER A 220 -19.98 7.39 -42.29
N ARG A 221 -19.07 7.40 -43.28
CA ARG A 221 -19.34 7.85 -44.65
C ARG A 221 -18.87 6.85 -45.70
N SER A 222 -19.69 5.84 -46.00
CA SER A 222 -19.76 5.25 -47.34
C SER A 222 -20.95 4.30 -47.50
N VAL A 223 -22.16 4.80 -47.19
CA VAL A 223 -23.32 4.40 -48.01
C VAL A 223 -23.43 5.44 -49.12
N SER A 224 -22.54 5.31 -50.11
CA SER A 224 -22.81 5.88 -51.42
C SER A 224 -23.98 5.08 -51.96
N THR A 225 -25.12 5.76 -52.05
CA THR A 225 -26.27 5.34 -52.84
C THR A 225 -25.78 5.00 -54.25
N ALA A 226 -25.65 3.71 -54.55
CA ALA A 226 -25.52 3.25 -55.92
C ALA A 226 -26.85 3.57 -56.61
N GLU A 227 -26.75 4.45 -57.60
CA GLU A 227 -27.81 4.83 -58.52
C GLU A 227 -28.54 3.60 -59.06
N VAL A 228 -29.86 3.59 -58.87
CA VAL A 228 -30.77 2.80 -59.70
C VAL A 228 -30.75 3.43 -61.08
N SER A 229 -29.87 2.94 -61.95
CA SER A 229 -29.90 3.27 -63.37
C SER A 229 -30.68 2.21 -64.12
N SER A 230 -31.75 2.69 -64.74
CA SER A 230 -32.71 2.04 -65.61
C SER A 230 -32.09 1.06 -66.61
N ILE A 231 -32.67 -0.14 -66.70
CA ILE A 231 -32.65 -0.92 -67.94
C ILE A 231 -34.11 -1.22 -68.32
N LEU A 232 -34.42 -0.84 -69.55
CA LEU A 232 -35.63 -1.07 -70.34
C LEU A 232 -36.13 -2.52 -70.29
#